data_AF-A0A2P6QIL7-F1
#
_entry.id   AF-A0A2P6QIL7-F1
#
_cell.length_a   1.000
_cell.length_b   1.000
_cell.length_c   1.000
_cell.angle_alpha   90.00
_cell.angle_beta   90.00
_cell.angle_gamma   90.00
#
_symmetry.space_group_name_H-M   'P 1'
#
loop_
_entity.id
_entity.type
_entity.pdbx_description
1 polymer ?
#
loop_
_entity_poly.entity_id
_entity_poly.type
_entity_poly.pdbx_seq_one_letter_code
_entity_poly.pdbx_strand_id
1 'polypeptide(L)'
;MSNHEPKPKRSKFIDTWFKRTNVESSSSNVVSEPSISFPNIDVEPQPSIPEPQNNINALERDPGLRCAIWKYPVNERDSIRKTYVLNKMEDEFLGDCMVLHIEKEYAESIDNESVIKDFEACGTRRVRFS
;
A
#
# COMPACT_ATOMS: atom_id res chain seq x y z
N MET A 1 47.94 -33.01 -13.41
CA MET A 1 46.54 -32.84 -13.86
C MET A 1 45.77 -32.11 -12.78
N SER A 2 45.41 -30.84 -13.00
CA SER A 2 44.20 -30.20 -12.46
C SER A 2 44.17 -28.77 -12.99
N ASN A 3 43.42 -28.55 -14.09
CA ASN A 3 43.15 -27.21 -14.60
C ASN A 3 42.13 -26.55 -13.68
N HIS A 4 42.50 -25.46 -13.02
CA HIS A 4 41.55 -24.66 -12.27
C HIS A 4 41.12 -23.47 -13.15
N GLU A 5 39.95 -23.56 -13.78
CA GLU A 5 39.39 -22.42 -14.50
C GLU A 5 39.01 -21.30 -13.51
N PRO A 6 39.21 -20.02 -13.87
CA PRO A 6 38.75 -18.90 -13.06
C PRO A 6 37.23 -18.75 -13.15
N LYS A 7 36.55 -18.67 -12.00
CA LYS A 7 35.09 -18.49 -11.93
C LYS A 7 34.68 -17.12 -12.50
N PRO A 8 33.56 -17.03 -13.26
CA PRO A 8 33.14 -15.78 -13.89
C PRO A 8 32.71 -14.74 -12.85
N LYS A 9 33.24 -13.52 -12.98
CA LYS A 9 32.84 -12.37 -12.14
C LYS A 9 31.44 -11.90 -12.56
N ARG A 10 30.56 -11.68 -11.58
CA ARG A 10 29.18 -11.20 -11.83
C ARG A 10 29.22 -9.78 -12.41
N SER A 11 28.51 -9.57 -13.52
CA SER A 11 28.34 -8.25 -14.14
C SER A 11 27.65 -7.28 -13.17
N LYS A 12 28.13 -6.03 -13.12
CA LYS A 12 27.61 -4.97 -12.25
C LYS A 12 26.62 -4.03 -12.94
N PHE A 13 26.32 -4.24 -14.22
CA PHE A 13 25.38 -3.42 -14.97
C PHE A 13 24.26 -4.29 -15.54
N ILE A 14 23.02 -3.90 -15.27
CA ILE A 14 21.80 -4.59 -15.74
C ILE A 14 21.81 -4.76 -17.27
N ASP A 15 22.43 -3.81 -17.97
CA ASP A 15 22.47 -3.74 -19.44
C ASP A 15 23.19 -4.92 -20.08
N THR A 16 24.08 -5.60 -19.33
CA THR A 16 24.79 -6.77 -19.85
C THR A 16 23.84 -7.94 -20.12
N TRP A 17 22.72 -8.01 -19.42
CA TRP A 17 21.72 -9.06 -19.60
C TRP A 17 20.95 -8.89 -20.93
N PHE A 18 20.69 -7.65 -21.34
CA PHE A 18 19.93 -7.33 -22.55
C PHE A 18 20.73 -7.46 -23.85
N LYS A 19 22.06 -7.60 -23.79
CA LYS A 19 22.93 -7.59 -24.99
C LYS A 19 23.36 -8.98 -25.46
N ARG A 20 22.94 -10.05 -24.80
CA ARG A 20 23.30 -11.40 -25.22
C ARG A 20 22.24 -11.99 -26.17
N THR A 21 22.23 -11.54 -27.43
CA THR A 21 21.89 -12.32 -28.63
C THR A 21 22.14 -11.45 -29.87
N ASN A 22 23.28 -11.62 -30.55
CA ASN A 22 23.35 -12.08 -31.95
C ASN A 22 24.82 -12.14 -32.37
N VAL A 23 25.32 -13.33 -32.70
CA VAL A 23 26.62 -13.48 -33.40
C VAL A 23 26.35 -13.16 -34.87
N GLU A 24 26.99 -12.09 -35.32
CA GLU A 24 27.39 -11.75 -36.70
C GLU A 24 26.37 -11.95 -37.83
N SER A 25 25.89 -10.84 -38.38
CA SER A 25 26.29 -10.42 -39.73
C SER A 25 25.84 -9.01 -40.04
N SER A 26 26.80 -8.20 -40.47
CA SER A 26 26.60 -6.93 -41.17
C SER A 26 25.64 -7.10 -42.36
N SER A 27 24.69 -6.19 -42.51
CA SER A 27 24.53 -5.38 -43.73
C SER A 27 23.28 -4.51 -43.59
N SER A 28 23.46 -3.21 -43.83
CA SER A 28 22.39 -2.27 -44.15
C SER A 28 21.46 -2.85 -45.21
N ASN A 29 20.14 -2.71 -45.07
CA ASN A 29 19.24 -2.40 -46.18
C ASN A 29 17.85 -1.99 -45.68
N VAL A 30 17.36 -0.91 -46.27
CA VAL A 30 16.01 -0.34 -46.13
C VAL A 30 15.04 -1.30 -46.82
N VAL A 31 13.99 -1.76 -46.12
CA VAL A 31 12.91 -2.56 -46.71
C VAL A 31 11.57 -2.07 -46.15
N SER A 32 10.68 -1.72 -47.08
CA SER A 32 9.32 -1.23 -46.88
C SER A 32 8.44 -2.24 -46.12
N GLU A 33 7.52 -1.68 -45.33
CA GLU A 33 6.52 -2.36 -44.51
C GLU A 33 5.56 -3.22 -45.36
N PRO A 34 5.35 -4.52 -45.04
CA PRO A 34 4.25 -5.29 -45.61
C PRO A 34 3.03 -5.21 -44.68
N SER A 35 1.89 -4.81 -45.22
CA SER A 35 0.60 -4.84 -44.54
C SER A 35 0.23 -6.28 -44.13
N ILE A 36 0.18 -6.56 -42.82
CA ILE A 36 -0.30 -7.85 -42.30
C ILE A 36 -1.77 -7.68 -41.90
N SER A 37 -2.68 -8.34 -42.61
CA SER A 37 -4.08 -8.40 -42.21
C SER A 37 -4.24 -9.27 -40.96
N PHE A 38 -4.90 -8.76 -39.93
CA PHE A 38 -5.20 -9.52 -38.72
C PHE A 38 -6.14 -10.71 -39.03
N PRO A 39 -5.88 -11.92 -38.50
CA PRO A 39 -6.84 -13.01 -38.58
C PRO A 39 -7.91 -12.83 -37.50
N ASN A 40 -9.16 -13.21 -37.83
CA ASN A 40 -10.31 -13.19 -36.93
C ASN A 40 -10.01 -14.00 -35.66
N ILE A 41 -10.07 -13.33 -34.49
CA ILE A 41 -10.02 -13.98 -33.18
C ILE A 41 -11.47 -14.22 -32.77
N ASP A 42 -11.84 -15.50 -32.66
CA ASP A 42 -13.07 -15.95 -32.03
C ASP A 42 -13.15 -15.34 -30.61
N VAL A 43 -14.23 -14.62 -30.34
CA VAL A 43 -14.43 -13.90 -29.07
C VAL A 43 -14.73 -14.92 -27.96
N GLU A 44 -13.72 -15.23 -27.16
CA GLU A 44 -13.90 -15.90 -25.87
C GLU A 44 -14.61 -14.93 -24.90
N PRO A 45 -15.63 -15.37 -24.13
CA PRO A 45 -16.41 -14.46 -23.30
C PRO A 45 -15.52 -13.85 -22.21
N GLN A 46 -15.34 -12.53 -22.27
CA GLN A 46 -14.61 -11.77 -21.27
C GLN A 46 -15.21 -12.00 -19.87
N PRO A 47 -14.40 -12.31 -18.84
CA PRO A 47 -14.86 -12.31 -17.46
C PRO A 47 -15.31 -10.89 -17.11
N SER A 48 -16.53 -10.77 -16.57
CA SER A 48 -17.11 -9.52 -16.10
C SER A 48 -16.16 -8.83 -15.12
N ILE A 49 -15.45 -7.82 -15.62
CA ILE A 49 -14.65 -6.89 -14.83
C ILE A 49 -15.60 -6.25 -13.82
N PRO A 50 -15.33 -6.31 -12.50
CA PRO A 50 -16.09 -5.53 -11.54
C PRO A 50 -15.97 -4.06 -11.97
N GLU A 51 -17.07 -3.46 -12.41
CA GLU A 51 -17.07 -2.04 -12.73
C GLU A 51 -16.55 -1.28 -11.50
N PRO A 52 -15.57 -0.38 -11.67
CA PRO A 52 -15.10 0.45 -10.59
C PRO A 52 -16.25 1.40 -10.25
N GLN A 53 -17.09 0.98 -9.32
CA GLN A 53 -18.06 1.87 -8.72
C GLN A 53 -17.23 2.94 -8.02
N ASN A 54 -17.36 4.18 -8.46
CA ASN A 54 -16.58 5.38 -8.09
C ASN A 54 -16.68 5.76 -6.60
N ASN A 55 -17.15 4.84 -5.78
CA ASN A 55 -17.38 4.97 -4.37
C ASN A 55 -16.09 4.47 -3.71
N ILE A 56 -15.19 5.40 -3.37
CA ILE A 56 -13.93 5.13 -2.64
C ILE A 56 -14.18 4.26 -1.38
N ASN A 57 -15.41 4.25 -0.86
CA ASN A 57 -15.86 3.47 0.28
C ASN A 57 -16.24 2.01 -0.02
N ALA A 58 -16.46 1.63 -1.28
CA ALA A 58 -16.86 0.27 -1.66
C ALA A 58 -15.66 -0.67 -1.88
N LEU A 59 -14.45 -0.13 -1.92
CA LEU A 59 -13.24 -0.91 -2.11
C LEU A 59 -12.88 -1.65 -0.82
N GLU A 60 -12.81 -2.99 -0.89
CA GLU A 60 -12.44 -3.86 0.22
C GLU A 60 -11.11 -3.42 0.85
N ARG A 61 -11.10 -3.23 2.17
CA ARG A 61 -10.01 -2.53 2.87
C ARG A 61 -9.02 -3.48 3.54
N ASP A 62 -9.51 -4.61 4.03
CA ASP A 62 -8.70 -5.59 4.75
C ASP A 62 -7.57 -6.08 3.83
N PRO A 63 -6.29 -5.97 4.23
CA PRO A 63 -5.17 -6.51 3.47
C PRO A 63 -5.34 -7.96 3.03
N GLY A 64 -6.03 -8.79 3.83
CA GLY A 64 -6.28 -10.20 3.55
C GLY A 64 -7.44 -10.45 2.57
N LEU A 65 -8.34 -9.50 2.40
CA LEU A 65 -9.54 -9.64 1.56
C LEU A 65 -9.48 -8.79 0.28
N ARG A 66 -8.69 -7.71 0.27
CA ARG A 66 -8.63 -6.78 -0.85
C ARG A 66 -7.97 -7.41 -2.09
N CYS A 67 -8.48 -7.05 -3.26
CA CYS A 67 -7.89 -7.44 -4.53
C CYS A 67 -6.50 -6.80 -4.74
N ALA A 68 -5.58 -7.60 -5.28
CA ALA A 68 -4.27 -7.13 -5.67
C ALA A 68 -4.34 -6.01 -6.72
N ILE A 69 -3.42 -5.04 -6.64
CA ILE A 69 -3.43 -3.83 -7.47
C ILE A 69 -3.45 -4.15 -8.97
N TRP A 70 -2.80 -5.24 -9.40
CA TRP A 70 -2.73 -5.62 -10.81
C TRP A 70 -4.06 -6.12 -11.41
N LYS A 71 -5.06 -6.45 -10.59
CA LYS A 71 -6.40 -6.82 -11.08
C LYS A 71 -7.16 -5.62 -11.67
N TYR A 72 -6.76 -4.40 -11.31
CA TYR A 72 -7.38 -3.17 -11.80
C TYR A 72 -6.73 -2.68 -13.10
N PRO A 73 -7.47 -1.96 -13.96
CA PRO A 73 -6.92 -1.37 -15.17
C PRO A 73 -5.89 -0.27 -14.82
N VAL A 74 -4.87 -0.12 -15.68
CA VAL A 74 -3.64 0.64 -15.36
C VAL A 74 -3.93 2.10 -15.01
N ASN A 75 -4.93 2.71 -15.66
CA ASN A 75 -5.42 4.08 -15.42
C ASN A 75 -5.99 4.29 -14.01
N GLU A 76 -6.45 3.25 -13.32
CA GLU A 76 -7.08 3.34 -11.99
C GLU A 76 -6.18 2.87 -10.85
N ARG A 77 -5.12 2.10 -11.16
CA ARG A 77 -4.23 1.52 -10.15
C ARG A 77 -3.65 2.53 -9.17
N ASP A 78 -3.37 3.75 -9.63
CA ASP A 78 -2.82 4.80 -8.78
C ASP A 78 -3.86 5.31 -7.77
N SER A 79 -5.10 5.52 -8.22
CA SER A 79 -6.23 5.88 -7.37
C SER A 79 -6.46 4.80 -6.31
N ILE A 80 -6.53 3.54 -6.72
CA ILE A 80 -6.71 2.37 -5.84
C ILE A 80 -5.58 2.27 -4.80
N ARG A 81 -4.32 2.47 -5.21
CA ARG A 81 -3.17 2.46 -4.30
C ARG A 81 -3.26 3.58 -3.25
N LYS A 82 -3.63 4.78 -3.68
CA LYS A 82 -3.85 5.92 -2.77
C LYS A 82 -4.94 5.61 -1.76
N THR A 83 -6.08 5.08 -2.21
CA THR A 83 -7.18 4.68 -1.33
C THR A 83 -6.77 3.63 -0.29
N TYR A 84 -5.99 2.62 -0.67
CA TYR A 84 -5.50 1.61 0.28
C TYR A 84 -4.54 2.17 1.35
N VAL A 85 -3.88 3.30 1.09
CA VAL A 85 -2.90 3.89 2.01
C VAL A 85 -3.51 5.00 2.86
N LEU A 86 -4.31 5.89 2.27
CA LEU A 86 -4.82 7.10 2.90
C LEU A 86 -5.67 6.83 4.15
N ASN A 87 -6.38 5.70 4.17
CA ASN A 87 -7.32 5.42 5.25
C ASN A 87 -6.70 4.74 6.47
N LYS A 88 -5.38 4.48 6.47
CA LYS A 88 -4.70 3.95 7.66
C LYS A 88 -4.41 5.06 8.70
N MET A 89 -4.28 6.30 8.27
CA MET A 89 -4.05 7.43 9.19
C MET A 89 -5.34 8.03 9.74
N GLU A 90 -6.51 7.63 9.25
CA GLU A 90 -7.79 8.25 9.63
C GLU A 90 -8.48 7.51 10.78
N ASP A 91 -8.09 6.28 11.12
CA ASP A 91 -8.76 5.49 12.17
C ASP A 91 -8.06 5.64 13.54
N GLU A 92 -6.74 5.38 13.61
CA GLU A 92 -5.97 5.51 14.85
C GLU A 92 -5.85 6.98 15.30
N PHE A 93 -5.46 7.88 14.39
CA PHE A 93 -5.29 9.30 14.72
C PHE A 93 -6.61 9.98 15.09
N LEU A 94 -7.70 9.67 14.36
CA LEU A 94 -9.01 10.21 14.68
C LEU A 94 -9.51 9.62 16.00
N GLY A 95 -9.31 8.33 16.24
CA GLY A 95 -9.57 7.68 17.52
C GLY A 95 -8.87 8.38 18.67
N ASP A 96 -7.56 8.60 18.56
CA ASP A 96 -6.76 9.31 19.56
C ASP A 96 -7.26 10.75 19.79
N CYS A 97 -7.58 11.47 18.72
CA CYS A 97 -8.15 12.82 18.81
C CYS A 97 -9.53 12.84 19.47
N MET A 98 -10.40 11.85 19.18
CA MET A 98 -11.72 11.74 19.82
C MET A 98 -11.60 11.40 21.30
N VAL A 99 -10.71 10.47 21.67
CA VAL A 99 -10.44 10.13 23.09
C VAL A 99 -9.98 11.36 23.85
N LEU A 100 -8.99 12.09 23.32
CA LEU A 100 -8.51 13.33 23.93
C LEU A 100 -9.61 14.38 24.08
N HIS A 101 -10.51 14.50 23.09
CA HIS A 101 -11.62 15.45 23.17
C HIS A 101 -12.62 15.09 24.27
N ILE A 102 -12.98 13.81 24.37
CA ILE A 102 -13.87 13.29 25.42
C ILE A 102 -13.21 13.47 26.80
N GLU A 103 -11.96 13.04 26.96
CA GLU A 103 -11.22 13.19 28.22
C GLU A 103 -11.10 14.65 28.64
N LYS A 104 -10.91 15.57 27.68
CA LYS A 104 -10.90 17.00 27.93
C LYS A 104 -12.25 17.49 28.44
N GLU A 105 -13.36 17.14 27.78
CA GLU A 105 -14.71 17.52 28.25
C GLU A 105 -14.97 17.03 29.67
N TYR A 106 -14.58 15.79 29.99
CA TYR A 106 -14.68 15.26 31.35
C TYR A 106 -13.78 16.02 32.33
N ALA A 107 -12.51 16.25 31.99
CA ALA A 107 -11.57 16.94 32.87
C ALA A 107 -12.00 18.39 33.16
N GLU A 108 -12.59 19.09 32.18
CA GLU A 108 -13.12 20.44 32.34
C GLU A 108 -14.34 20.49 33.28
N SER A 109 -15.07 19.37 33.42
CA SER A 109 -16.23 19.27 34.33
C SER A 109 -15.86 18.93 35.78
N ILE A 110 -14.61 18.52 36.05
CA ILE A 110 -14.14 18.15 37.39
C ILE A 110 -13.80 19.41 38.18
N ASP A 111 -14.50 19.62 39.30
CA ASP A 111 -14.22 20.72 40.24
C ASP A 111 -13.28 20.30 41.36
N ASN A 112 -12.39 21.21 41.76
CA ASN A 112 -11.42 20.99 42.84
C ASN A 112 -12.11 20.67 44.16
N GLU A 113 -13.24 21.33 44.46
CA GLU A 113 -13.98 21.07 45.70
C GLU A 113 -14.54 19.65 45.73
N SER A 114 -15.03 19.15 44.60
CA SER A 114 -15.49 17.75 44.48
C SER A 114 -14.33 16.77 44.70
N VAL A 115 -13.16 17.05 44.12
CA VAL A 115 -11.95 16.22 44.29
C VAL A 115 -11.51 16.20 45.75
N ILE A 116 -11.45 17.36 46.41
CA ILE A 116 -11.02 17.47 47.81
C ILE A 116 -11.99 16.70 48.71
N LYS A 117 -13.30 16.87 48.49
CA LYS A 117 -14.34 16.18 49.26
C LYS A 117 -14.23 14.67 49.14
N ASP A 118 -14.03 14.14 47.93
CA ASP A 118 -13.84 12.70 47.71
C ASP A 118 -12.57 12.20 48.38
N PHE A 119 -11.50 13.00 48.38
CA PHE A 119 -10.26 12.70 49.10
C PHE A 119 -10.45 12.63 50.61
N GLU A 120 -11.22 13.55 51.19
CA GLU A 120 -11.54 13.56 52.62
C GLU A 120 -12.44 12.39 53.02
N ALA A 121 -13.39 12.03 52.15
CA ALA A 121 -14.26 10.86 52.32
C ALA A 121 -13.49 9.53 52.27
N CYS A 122 -12.31 9.49 51.61
CA CYS A 122 -11.47 8.31 51.47
C CYS A 122 -10.79 7.85 52.79
N GLY A 123 -10.99 8.58 53.89
CA GLY A 123 -10.60 8.15 55.24
C GLY A 123 -9.18 8.55 55.65
N THR A 124 -8.67 7.95 56.73
CA THR A 124 -7.42 8.41 57.36
C THR A 124 -6.21 8.08 56.50
N ARG A 125 -5.51 9.12 56.02
CA ARG A 125 -4.24 8.97 55.30
C ARG A 125 -3.21 8.24 56.17
N ARG A 126 -2.47 7.32 55.55
CA ARG A 126 -1.39 6.56 56.21
C ARG A 126 -0.25 7.45 56.72
N VAL A 127 -0.06 8.62 56.11
CA VAL A 127 0.93 9.61 56.52
C VAL A 127 0.26 10.68 57.39
N ARG A 128 0.77 10.83 58.62
CA ARG A 128 0.42 11.93 59.52
C ARG A 128 1.55 12.95 59.49
N PHE A 129 1.23 14.19 59.18
CA PHE A 129 2.17 15.30 59.34
C PHE A 129 2.03 15.80 60.79
N SER A 130 3.14 15.71 61.55
CA SER A 130 3.29 16.12 62.95
C SER A 130 3.79 17.56 63.06
#